data_AF-A0AB40AZV1-F1
#
_entry.id   AF-A0AB40AZV1-F1
#
_cell.length_a   1.000
_cell.length_b   1.000
_cell.length_c   1.000
_cell.angle_alpha   90.00
_cell.angle_beta   90.00
_cell.angle_gamma   90.00
#
_symmetry.space_group_name_H-M   'P 1'
#
loop_
_entity.id
_entity.type
_entity.pdbx_description
1 polymer ?
#
loop_
_entity_poly.entity_id
_entity_poly.type
_entity_poly.pdbx_seq_one_letter_code
_entity_poly.pdbx_strand_id
1 'polypeptide(L)'
;MDYIRDATTKPEYLSEEEYKHWKVVWDRPTFKKKQEINSKNRRSIAGPSCHTGGSISNVEHGKKLESKLGRKATPHELFLHTHTKKHDGETFVDLKSKTINDKMLTLKQHAISIESASTNSGPTPVDELALYIEAVGGEKKRRVYGLGSQASSYYGCSNSNVNNSTATSTMQNNEDLQNELASVRNQLQIQEERHQQERQETQQELQQTRQEVAEMRRMLQLLISQNQAPSQINQSGHDEDVDPTPPT
;
A
#
# COMPACT_ATOMS: atom_id res chain seq x y z
N MET A 1 37.43 -24.68 -24.43
CA MET A 1 36.96 -25.98 -24.95
C MET A 1 35.48 -25.83 -25.23
N ASP A 2 35.15 -25.34 -26.42
CA ASP A 2 33.76 -25.24 -26.88
C ASP A 2 33.27 -26.65 -27.20
N TYR A 3 32.56 -27.26 -26.25
CA TYR A 3 31.96 -28.58 -26.41
C TYR A 3 30.71 -28.45 -27.29
N ILE A 4 30.92 -28.15 -28.58
CA ILE A 4 29.88 -28.27 -29.59
C ILE A 4 29.68 -29.77 -29.77
N ARG A 5 28.67 -30.34 -29.11
CA ARG A 5 28.27 -31.73 -29.30
C ARG A 5 28.00 -31.94 -30.80
N ASP A 6 28.87 -32.70 -31.46
CA ASP A 6 28.58 -33.21 -32.78
C ASP A 6 27.34 -34.11 -32.66
N ALA A 7 26.20 -33.64 -33.19
CA ALA A 7 24.92 -34.34 -33.07
C ALA A 7 24.88 -35.66 -33.85
N THR A 8 25.91 -35.92 -34.67
CA THR A 8 26.01 -37.13 -35.49
C THR A 8 26.76 -38.30 -34.84
N THR A 9 27.47 -38.09 -33.74
CA THR A 9 28.20 -39.16 -33.06
C THR A 9 27.41 -39.74 -31.89
N LYS A 10 27.41 -41.08 -31.76
CA LYS A 10 26.82 -41.77 -30.59
C LYS A 10 27.64 -41.43 -29.34
N PRO A 11 27.01 -41.01 -28.23
CA PRO A 11 27.72 -40.85 -26.96
C PRO A 11 28.18 -42.20 -26.39
N GLU A 12 29.36 -42.24 -25.77
CA GLU A 12 29.99 -43.47 -25.25
C GLU A 12 29.17 -44.16 -24.16
N TYR A 13 28.43 -43.39 -23.35
CA TYR A 13 27.58 -43.90 -22.28
C TYR A 13 26.23 -44.49 -22.75
N LEU A 14 25.94 -44.48 -24.06
CA LEU A 14 24.71 -45.01 -24.64
C LEU A 14 24.98 -46.30 -25.42
N SER A 15 24.15 -47.31 -25.20
CA SER A 15 24.20 -48.52 -26.03
C SER A 15 23.81 -48.19 -27.48
N GLU A 16 24.27 -49.03 -28.43
CA GLU A 16 23.90 -48.89 -29.85
C GLU A 16 22.38 -49.00 -30.06
N GLU A 17 21.73 -49.90 -29.34
CA GLU A 17 20.29 -50.15 -29.45
C GLU A 17 19.47 -48.95 -28.99
N GLU A 18 19.82 -48.38 -27.82
CA GLU A 18 19.18 -47.17 -27.31
C GLU A 18 19.39 -46.00 -28.26
N TYR A 19 20.62 -45.76 -28.72
CA TYR A 19 20.90 -44.65 -29.63
C TYR A 19 20.11 -44.77 -30.94
N LYS A 20 19.99 -45.98 -31.50
CA LYS A 20 19.18 -46.24 -32.68
C LYS A 20 17.70 -45.97 -32.42
N HIS A 21 17.18 -46.38 -31.26
CA HIS A 21 15.80 -46.07 -30.84
C HIS A 21 15.57 -44.56 -30.73
N TRP A 22 16.46 -43.82 -30.07
CA TRP A 22 16.38 -42.36 -29.94
C TRP A 22 16.43 -41.64 -31.29
N LYS A 23 17.27 -42.09 -32.23
CA LYS A 23 17.30 -41.53 -33.59
C LYS A 23 15.94 -41.67 -34.29
N VAL A 24 15.27 -42.81 -34.18
CA VAL A 24 13.92 -43.00 -34.74
C VAL A 24 12.94 -42.02 -34.11
N VAL A 25 13.00 -41.81 -32.79
CA VAL A 25 12.12 -40.87 -32.09
C VAL A 25 12.39 -39.42 -32.48
N TRP A 26 13.66 -39.01 -32.58
CA TRP A 26 14.05 -37.65 -32.97
C TRP A 26 13.74 -37.34 -34.43
N ASP A 27 13.73 -38.35 -35.29
CA ASP A 27 13.41 -38.15 -36.71
C ASP A 27 11.91 -37.98 -36.98
N ARG A 28 11.05 -38.33 -36.00
CA ARG A 28 9.59 -38.18 -36.12
C ARG A 28 9.20 -36.73 -36.46
N PRO A 29 8.25 -36.52 -37.38
CA PRO A 29 7.85 -35.17 -37.80
C PRO A 29 7.32 -34.31 -36.65
N THR A 30 6.64 -34.93 -35.68
CA THR A 30 6.15 -34.25 -34.47
C THR A 30 7.30 -33.73 -33.60
N PHE A 31 8.39 -34.49 -33.48
CA PHE A 31 9.58 -34.07 -32.74
C PHE A 31 10.32 -32.94 -33.45
N LYS A 32 10.58 -33.07 -34.75
CA LYS A 32 11.22 -32.01 -35.56
C LYS A 32 10.43 -30.70 -35.52
N LYS A 33 9.09 -30.77 -35.62
CA LYS A 33 8.22 -29.59 -35.48
C LYS A 33 8.39 -28.94 -34.10
N LYS A 34 8.40 -29.73 -33.02
CA LYS A 34 8.62 -29.21 -31.65
C LYS A 34 10.02 -28.62 -31.49
N GLN A 35 11.05 -29.26 -32.06
CA GLN A 35 12.42 -28.76 -32.07
C GLN A 35 12.53 -27.41 -32.79
N GLU A 36 11.90 -27.28 -33.96
CA GLU A 36 11.89 -26.04 -34.74
C GLU A 36 11.20 -24.91 -33.97
N ILE A 37 10.00 -25.17 -33.41
CA ILE A 37 9.28 -24.21 -32.55
C ILE A 37 10.18 -23.78 -31.38
N ASN A 38 10.78 -24.74 -30.66
CA ASN A 38 11.67 -24.44 -29.54
C ASN A 38 12.91 -23.65 -29.98
N SER A 39 13.46 -23.94 -31.16
CA SER A 39 14.60 -23.21 -31.71
C SER A 39 14.23 -21.78 -32.10
N LYS A 40 13.05 -21.57 -32.69
CA LYS A 40 12.51 -20.23 -32.97
C LYS A 40 12.26 -19.46 -31.68
N ASN A 41 11.68 -20.09 -30.67
CA ASN A 41 11.45 -19.48 -29.36
C ASN A 41 12.76 -19.04 -28.69
N ARG A 42 13.80 -19.89 -28.71
CA ARG A 42 15.13 -19.53 -28.18
C ARG A 42 15.80 -18.37 -28.91
N ARG A 43 15.63 -18.28 -30.24
CA ARG A 43 16.20 -17.21 -31.08
C ARG A 43 15.36 -15.93 -31.13
N SER A 44 14.14 -15.96 -30.60
CA SER A 44 13.31 -14.76 -30.56
C SER A 44 13.91 -13.71 -29.63
N ILE A 45 13.60 -12.43 -29.85
CA ILE A 45 13.92 -11.33 -28.90
C ILE A 45 13.30 -11.61 -27.51
N ALA A 46 12.23 -12.39 -27.48
CA ALA A 46 11.61 -12.95 -26.27
C ALA A 46 12.29 -14.26 -25.80
N GLY A 47 13.56 -14.45 -26.15
CA GLY A 47 14.40 -15.56 -25.70
C GLY A 47 14.49 -15.63 -24.17
N PRO A 48 15.26 -16.58 -23.61
CA PRO A 48 15.39 -16.69 -22.16
C PRO A 48 15.88 -15.35 -21.62
N SER A 49 15.02 -14.73 -20.80
CA SER A 49 15.35 -13.50 -20.09
C SER A 49 16.62 -13.73 -19.28
N CYS A 50 17.63 -12.92 -19.57
CA CYS A 50 18.91 -12.98 -18.87
C CYS A 50 18.93 -11.90 -17.79
N HIS A 51 19.45 -12.24 -16.62
CA HIS A 51 19.70 -11.31 -15.52
C HIS A 51 21.04 -11.64 -14.87
N THR A 52 21.67 -10.65 -14.23
CA THR A 52 22.98 -10.72 -13.58
C THR A 52 22.89 -10.93 -12.06
N GLY A 53 21.67 -11.14 -11.54
CA GLY A 53 21.43 -11.33 -10.10
C GLY A 53 22.07 -12.58 -9.49
N GLY A 54 22.45 -13.57 -10.29
CA GLY A 54 23.08 -14.80 -9.83
C GLY A 54 22.13 -15.65 -8.96
N SER A 55 22.68 -16.33 -7.95
CA SER A 55 21.91 -17.14 -6.99
C SER A 55 21.24 -16.31 -5.88
N ILE A 56 21.47 -14.99 -5.86
CA ILE A 56 20.92 -14.08 -4.86
C ILE A 56 19.51 -13.68 -5.26
N SER A 57 18.58 -13.73 -4.31
CA SER A 57 17.20 -13.35 -4.57
C SER A 57 17.04 -11.85 -4.86
N ASN A 58 16.04 -11.48 -5.66
CA ASN A 58 15.71 -10.06 -5.87
C ASN A 58 15.38 -9.35 -4.55
N VAL A 59 14.91 -10.06 -3.52
CA VAL A 59 14.64 -9.51 -2.18
C VAL A 59 15.90 -8.98 -1.54
N GLU A 60 16.96 -9.77 -1.62
CA GLU A 60 18.24 -9.40 -1.05
C GLU A 60 18.92 -8.30 -1.88
N HIS A 61 18.81 -8.37 -3.21
CA HIS A 61 19.25 -7.26 -4.09
C HIS A 61 18.53 -5.95 -3.76
N GLY A 62 17.22 -6.01 -3.53
CA GLY A 62 16.41 -4.87 -3.06
C GLY A 62 16.95 -4.29 -1.76
N LYS A 63 17.09 -5.11 -0.71
CA LYS A 63 17.64 -4.67 0.59
C LYS A 63 19.06 -4.08 0.49
N LYS A 64 19.92 -4.66 -0.35
CA LYS A 64 21.27 -4.16 -0.62
C LYS A 64 21.24 -2.80 -1.32
N LEU A 65 20.33 -2.59 -2.27
CA LEU A 65 20.11 -1.30 -2.91
C LEU A 65 19.56 -0.28 -1.93
N GLU A 66 18.58 -0.65 -1.10
CA GLU A 66 18.02 0.24 -0.08
C GLU A 66 19.08 0.73 0.90
N SER A 67 19.95 -0.18 1.34
CA SER A 67 21.07 0.15 2.23
C SER A 67 22.06 1.12 1.57
N LYS A 68 22.30 1.01 0.25
CA LYS A 68 23.19 1.90 -0.51
C LYS A 68 22.57 3.26 -0.77
N LEU A 69 21.28 3.31 -1.06
CA LEU A 69 20.56 4.54 -1.41
C LEU A 69 20.06 5.30 -0.18
N GLY A 70 19.99 4.65 0.99
CA GLY A 70 19.39 5.22 2.20
C GLY A 70 17.88 5.42 2.11
N ARG A 71 17.24 4.88 1.07
CA ARG A 71 15.80 4.94 0.81
C ARG A 71 15.31 3.68 0.13
N LYS A 72 13.99 3.50 0.06
CA LYS A 72 13.38 2.38 -0.70
C LYS A 72 13.82 2.46 -2.17
N ALA A 73 14.36 1.34 -2.68
CA ALA A 73 14.79 1.24 -4.07
C ALA A 73 13.59 1.07 -4.98
N THR A 74 13.53 1.78 -6.09
CA THR A 74 12.38 1.76 -7.00
C THR A 74 12.37 0.47 -7.83
N PRO A 75 11.21 0.04 -8.38
CA PRO A 75 11.14 -1.13 -9.27
C PRO A 75 12.13 -1.04 -10.44
N HIS A 76 12.29 0.17 -10.99
CA HIS A 76 13.20 0.44 -12.10
C HIS A 76 14.67 0.35 -11.68
N GLU A 77 15.03 0.84 -10.49
CA GLU A 77 16.40 0.73 -9.95
C GLU A 77 16.81 -0.72 -9.69
N LEU A 78 15.90 -1.52 -9.09
CA LEU A 78 16.12 -2.95 -8.90
C LEU A 78 16.29 -3.67 -10.24
N PHE A 79 15.50 -3.29 -11.23
CA PHE A 79 15.59 -3.81 -12.58
C PHE A 79 16.95 -3.49 -13.22
N LEU A 80 17.39 -2.23 -13.18
CA LEU A 80 18.70 -1.80 -13.68
C LEU A 80 19.82 -2.58 -12.98
N HIS A 81 19.75 -2.70 -11.65
CA HIS A 81 20.75 -3.46 -10.90
C HIS A 81 20.84 -4.92 -11.35
N THR A 82 19.71 -5.58 -11.60
CA THR A 82 19.68 -7.01 -11.91
C THR A 82 19.80 -7.34 -13.39
N HIS A 83 19.65 -6.37 -14.31
CA HIS A 83 19.66 -6.60 -15.76
C HIS A 83 20.79 -5.85 -16.48
N THR A 84 21.73 -5.29 -15.74
CA THR A 84 22.95 -4.66 -16.27
C THR A 84 24.21 -5.40 -15.80
N LYS A 85 25.26 -5.33 -16.61
CA LYS A 85 26.55 -5.97 -16.30
C LYS A 85 27.22 -5.22 -15.15
N LYS A 86 27.76 -5.97 -14.18
CA LYS A 86 28.45 -5.40 -13.01
C LYS A 86 27.62 -4.36 -12.23
N HIS A 87 26.30 -4.35 -12.41
CA HIS A 87 25.40 -3.36 -11.80
C HIS A 87 25.72 -1.91 -12.19
N ASP A 88 26.21 -1.67 -13.41
CA ASP A 88 26.60 -0.34 -13.90
C ASP A 88 25.40 0.57 -14.26
N GLY A 89 24.22 -0.01 -14.48
CA GLY A 89 23.02 0.74 -14.88
C GLY A 89 22.95 1.10 -16.37
N GLU A 90 23.96 0.74 -17.17
CA GLU A 90 24.10 1.16 -18.57
C GLU A 90 24.21 -0.03 -19.53
N THR A 91 25.02 -1.04 -19.17
CA THR A 91 25.33 -2.14 -20.09
C THR A 91 24.36 -3.30 -19.89
N PHE A 92 23.25 -3.29 -20.62
CA PHE A 92 22.24 -4.35 -20.56
C PHE A 92 22.75 -5.71 -21.03
N VAL A 93 22.28 -6.78 -20.38
CA VAL A 93 22.64 -8.16 -20.74
C VAL A 93 21.85 -8.75 -21.90
N ASP A 94 20.65 -8.23 -22.16
CA ASP A 94 19.82 -8.63 -23.27
C ASP A 94 19.11 -7.42 -23.93
N LEU A 95 18.69 -7.61 -25.18
CA LEU A 95 18.00 -6.58 -25.94
C LEU A 95 16.65 -6.22 -25.32
N LYS A 96 15.96 -7.22 -24.74
CA LYS A 96 14.66 -7.02 -24.09
C LYS A 96 14.77 -6.02 -22.94
N SER A 97 15.78 -6.16 -22.08
CA SER A 97 15.94 -5.27 -20.93
C SER A 97 16.31 -3.86 -21.36
N LYS A 98 17.15 -3.73 -22.41
CA LYS A 98 17.44 -2.43 -23.03
C LYS A 98 16.15 -1.76 -23.54
N THR A 99 15.34 -2.48 -24.31
CA THR A 99 14.07 -1.93 -24.83
C THR A 99 13.11 -1.50 -23.72
N ILE A 100 13.04 -2.24 -22.61
CA ILE A 100 12.22 -1.87 -21.45
C ILE A 100 12.73 -0.59 -20.79
N ASN A 101 14.04 -0.48 -20.59
CA ASN A 101 14.65 0.74 -20.06
C ASN A 101 14.39 1.95 -20.96
N ASP A 102 14.58 1.81 -22.28
CA ASP A 102 14.35 2.90 -23.24
C ASP A 102 12.89 3.40 -23.19
N LYS A 103 11.93 2.47 -23.10
CA LYS A 103 10.51 2.79 -22.89
C LYS A 103 10.26 3.49 -21.56
N MET A 104 10.85 3.00 -20.48
CA MET A 104 10.73 3.61 -19.16
C MET A 104 11.22 5.06 -19.16
N LEU A 105 12.39 5.32 -19.75
CA LEU A 105 12.94 6.66 -19.87
C LEU A 105 12.03 7.58 -20.70
N THR A 106 11.47 7.07 -21.80
CA THR A 106 10.51 7.80 -22.64
C THR A 106 9.24 8.18 -21.85
N LEU A 107 8.69 7.23 -21.10
CA LEU A 107 7.51 7.45 -20.25
C LEU A 107 7.78 8.45 -19.13
N LYS A 108 8.95 8.36 -18.47
CA LYS A 108 9.36 9.35 -17.45
C LYS A 108 9.47 10.76 -18.03
N GLN A 109 10.10 10.91 -19.20
CA GLN A 109 10.22 12.22 -19.86
C GLN A 109 8.85 12.80 -20.22
N HIS A 110 7.95 11.97 -20.73
CA HIS A 110 6.59 12.40 -21.07
C HIS A 110 5.80 12.84 -19.82
N ALA A 111 5.90 12.09 -18.71
CA ALA A 111 5.26 12.44 -17.44
C ALA A 111 5.74 13.81 -16.91
N ILE A 112 7.06 14.04 -16.91
CA ILE A 112 7.66 15.31 -16.50
C ILE A 112 7.19 16.46 -17.40
N SER A 113 7.11 16.23 -18.72
CA SER A 113 6.63 17.25 -19.67
C SER A 113 5.18 17.65 -19.41
N ILE A 114 4.30 16.71 -19.09
CA ILE A 114 2.89 17.00 -18.76
C ILE A 114 2.79 17.82 -17.48
N GLU A 115 3.54 17.45 -16.45
CA GLU A 115 3.55 18.19 -15.18
C GLU A 115 4.02 19.63 -15.37
N SER A 116 5.05 19.85 -16.18
CA SER A 116 5.54 21.19 -16.48
C SER A 116 4.56 22.08 -17.27
N ALA A 117 3.62 21.47 -18.00
CA ALA A 117 2.60 22.17 -18.77
C ALA A 117 1.29 22.42 -17.99
N SER A 118 1.08 21.72 -16.87
CA SER A 118 -0.12 21.87 -16.04
C SER A 118 0.08 22.99 -14.99
N THR A 119 -0.32 24.21 -15.34
CA THR A 119 -0.13 25.41 -14.53
C THR A 119 -1.01 25.51 -13.27
N ASN A 120 -1.92 24.56 -13.02
CA ASN A 120 -3.02 24.75 -12.05
C ASN A 120 -3.15 23.67 -10.95
N SER A 121 -2.25 22.71 -10.85
CA SER A 121 -2.20 21.77 -9.72
C SER A 121 -0.74 21.55 -9.35
N GLY A 122 -0.38 21.69 -8.08
CA GLY A 122 0.99 21.50 -7.60
C GLY A 122 1.62 20.17 -8.06
N PRO A 123 2.95 20.03 -7.97
CA PRO A 123 3.67 18.87 -8.51
C PRO A 123 3.12 17.57 -7.91
N THR A 124 2.36 16.82 -8.70
CA THR A 124 1.96 15.45 -8.35
C THR A 124 3.21 14.58 -8.41
N PRO A 125 3.51 13.74 -7.41
CA PRO A 125 4.62 12.80 -7.55
C PRO A 125 4.32 11.81 -8.68
N VAL A 126 5.20 11.76 -9.68
CA VAL A 126 5.13 10.75 -10.76
C VAL A 126 5.08 9.34 -10.15
N ASP A 127 4.04 8.57 -10.46
CA ASP A 127 3.93 7.17 -10.05
C ASP A 127 4.90 6.29 -10.87
N GLU A 128 6.12 6.16 -10.36
CA GLU A 128 7.18 5.39 -11.00
C GLU A 128 6.84 3.89 -11.13
N LEU A 129 6.02 3.35 -10.24
CA LEU A 129 5.60 1.95 -10.31
C LEU A 129 4.65 1.73 -11.49
N ALA A 130 3.66 2.61 -11.67
CA ALA A 130 2.75 2.55 -12.81
C ALA A 130 3.50 2.66 -14.14
N LEU A 131 4.42 3.62 -14.26
CA LEU A 131 5.26 3.78 -15.45
C LEU A 131 6.09 2.53 -15.74
N TYR A 132 6.63 1.89 -14.70
CA TYR A 132 7.40 0.67 -14.87
C TYR A 132 6.54 -0.49 -15.37
N ILE A 133 5.34 -0.67 -14.79
CA ILE A 133 4.38 -1.69 -15.23
C ILE A 133 3.94 -1.45 -16.68
N GLU A 134 3.80 -0.20 -17.11
CA GLU A 134 3.52 0.13 -18.50
C GLU A 134 4.70 -0.19 -19.42
N ALA A 135 5.92 0.21 -19.04
CA ALA A 135 7.14 -0.01 -19.83
C ALA A 135 7.42 -1.48 -20.13
N VAL A 136 7.16 -2.36 -19.15
CA VAL A 136 7.31 -3.83 -19.30
C VAL A 136 6.19 -4.49 -20.10
N GLY A 137 5.10 -3.76 -20.38
CA GLY A 137 3.92 -4.28 -21.09
C GLY A 137 2.89 -4.96 -20.19
N GLY A 138 2.81 -4.52 -18.94
CA GLY A 138 1.82 -4.98 -17.96
C GLY A 138 2.20 -6.25 -17.22
N GLU A 139 1.24 -6.76 -16.44
CA GLU A 139 1.38 -8.02 -15.72
C GLU A 139 1.10 -9.22 -16.62
N LYS A 140 1.99 -10.22 -16.60
CA LYS A 140 1.77 -11.49 -17.29
C LYS A 140 1.76 -12.62 -16.28
N LYS A 141 0.65 -13.37 -16.22
CA LYS A 141 0.44 -14.43 -15.22
C LYS A 141 0.67 -13.93 -13.78
N ARG A 142 0.16 -12.73 -13.46
CA ARG A 142 0.31 -12.05 -12.14
C ARG A 142 1.76 -11.74 -11.77
N ARG A 143 2.65 -11.63 -12.76
CA ARG A 143 4.07 -11.34 -12.55
C ARG A 143 4.49 -10.21 -13.47
N VAL A 144 5.21 -9.26 -12.89
CA VAL A 144 5.89 -8.20 -13.62
C VAL A 144 7.31 -8.65 -13.93
N TYR A 145 7.76 -8.40 -15.15
CA TYR A 145 9.12 -8.71 -15.60
C TYR A 145 10.15 -7.98 -14.73
N GLY A 146 11.30 -8.60 -14.48
CA GLY A 146 12.41 -7.96 -13.77
C GLY A 146 12.30 -7.89 -12.24
N LEU A 147 11.09 -7.95 -11.65
CA LEU A 147 10.91 -7.80 -10.20
C LEU A 147 11.08 -9.09 -9.40
N GLY A 148 10.84 -10.25 -10.01
CA GLY A 148 11.09 -11.55 -9.37
C GLY A 148 10.35 -11.70 -8.04
N SER A 149 11.06 -12.10 -6.99
CA SER A 149 10.52 -12.26 -5.64
C SER A 149 10.24 -10.96 -4.89
N GLN A 150 10.66 -9.80 -5.42
CA GLN A 150 10.34 -8.49 -4.83
C GLN A 150 9.03 -7.88 -5.32
N ALA A 151 8.36 -8.48 -6.31
CA ALA A 151 7.14 -7.91 -6.86
C ALA A 151 6.11 -7.52 -5.76
N SER A 152 5.91 -8.36 -4.75
CA SER A 152 4.96 -8.12 -3.66
C SER A 152 5.30 -6.96 -2.74
N SER A 153 6.57 -6.50 -2.69
CA SER A 153 6.95 -5.33 -1.88
C SER A 153 6.65 -4.01 -2.58
N TYR A 154 6.41 -4.06 -3.90
CA TYR A 154 6.15 -2.89 -4.74
C TYR A 154 4.66 -2.68 -4.97
N TYR A 155 3.95 -3.75 -5.33
CA TYR A 155 2.52 -3.73 -5.52
C TYR A 155 1.92 -4.92 -4.80
N GLY A 156 0.72 -4.76 -4.27
CA GLY A 156 0.01 -5.80 -3.53
C GLY A 156 -0.37 -6.98 -4.44
N CYS A 157 0.62 -7.79 -4.86
CA CYS A 157 0.35 -9.12 -5.35
C CYS A 157 -0.28 -9.89 -4.19
N SER A 158 -1.59 -10.15 -4.29
CA SER A 158 -2.26 -11.11 -3.44
C SER A 158 -1.58 -12.47 -3.66
N ASN A 159 -0.59 -12.77 -2.83
CA ASN A 159 0.10 -14.05 -2.78
C ASN A 159 -0.90 -15.10 -2.28
N SER A 160 -1.83 -15.50 -3.14
CA SER A 160 -2.52 -16.77 -2.99
C SER A 160 -1.63 -17.87 -3.55
N ASN A 161 -0.61 -18.24 -2.77
CA ASN A 161 -0.06 -19.60 -2.80
C ASN A 161 -1.06 -20.56 -2.12
N VAL A 162 -2.31 -20.55 -2.59
CA VAL A 162 -3.29 -21.58 -2.28
C VAL A 162 -3.69 -22.21 -3.59
N ASN A 163 -3.55 -23.52 -3.59
CA ASN A 163 -3.71 -24.45 -4.67
C ASN A 163 -4.91 -24.15 -5.58
N ASN A 164 -4.72 -24.55 -6.84
CA ASN A 164 -5.73 -24.79 -7.88
C ASN A 164 -7.15 -24.99 -7.33
N SER A 165 -8.11 -24.25 -7.91
CA SER A 165 -9.53 -24.10 -7.54
C SER A 165 -9.79 -22.87 -6.68
N THR A 166 -10.33 -21.83 -7.32
CA THR A 166 -11.46 -20.99 -6.84
C THR A 166 -11.32 -19.59 -7.45
N ALA A 167 -11.82 -19.41 -8.67
CA ALA A 167 -12.07 -18.09 -9.25
C ALA A 167 -13.31 -17.40 -8.63
N THR A 168 -13.99 -18.07 -7.69
CA THR A 168 -15.27 -17.63 -7.10
C THR A 168 -15.11 -16.87 -5.77
N SER A 169 -13.99 -17.02 -5.05
CA SER A 169 -13.81 -16.44 -3.70
C SER A 169 -13.45 -14.96 -3.71
N THR A 170 -12.89 -14.43 -4.80
CA THR A 170 -12.52 -13.01 -4.88
C THR A 170 -13.72 -12.07 -5.08
N MET A 171 -14.84 -12.58 -5.61
CA MET A 171 -16.08 -11.80 -5.68
C MET A 171 -16.82 -11.82 -4.34
N GLN A 172 -16.91 -12.98 -3.69
CA GLN A 172 -17.54 -13.15 -2.38
C GLN A 172 -16.89 -12.25 -1.31
N ASN A 173 -15.56 -12.22 -1.24
CA ASN A 173 -14.85 -11.43 -0.23
C ASN A 173 -15.07 -9.91 -0.38
N ASN A 174 -15.27 -9.41 -1.60
CA ASN A 174 -15.53 -7.98 -1.82
C ASN A 174 -16.95 -7.59 -1.39
N GLU A 175 -17.93 -8.46 -1.63
CA GLU A 175 -19.31 -8.26 -1.16
C GLU A 175 -19.37 -8.32 0.37
N ASP A 176 -18.67 -9.26 0.99
CA ASP A 176 -18.63 -9.40 2.45
C ASP A 176 -17.99 -8.17 3.13
N LEU A 177 -16.90 -7.64 2.57
CA LEU A 177 -16.26 -6.39 3.04
C LEU A 177 -17.18 -5.17 2.87
N GLN A 178 -17.94 -5.10 1.78
CA GLN A 178 -18.91 -4.02 1.55
C GLN A 178 -20.08 -4.10 2.54
N ASN A 179 -20.56 -5.31 2.84
CA ASN A 179 -21.60 -5.56 3.83
C ASN A 179 -21.13 -5.22 5.25
N GLU A 180 -19.88 -5.54 5.59
CA GLU A 180 -19.28 -5.20 6.88
C GLU A 180 -19.14 -3.67 7.04
N LEU A 181 -18.67 -2.96 6.01
CA LEU A 181 -18.61 -1.50 6.02
C LEU A 181 -19.98 -0.84 6.15
N ALA A 182 -21.01 -1.39 5.48
CA ALA A 182 -22.38 -0.90 5.61
C ALA A 182 -22.92 -1.14 7.03
N SER A 183 -22.65 -2.30 7.62
CA SER A 183 -23.04 -2.64 8.99
C SER A 183 -22.38 -1.71 10.02
N VAL A 184 -21.06 -1.48 9.89
CA VAL A 184 -20.31 -0.58 10.78
C VAL A 184 -20.83 0.86 10.69
N ARG A 185 -21.12 1.36 9.47
CA ARG A 185 -21.73 2.69 9.29
C ARG A 185 -23.08 2.81 9.98
N ASN A 186 -23.93 1.79 9.85
CA ASN A 186 -25.24 1.78 10.50
C ASN A 186 -25.12 1.75 12.03
N GLN A 187 -24.22 0.93 12.58
CA GLN A 187 -23.94 0.89 14.01
C GLN A 187 -23.43 2.22 14.56
N LEU A 188 -22.53 2.89 13.81
CA LEU A 188 -22.01 4.20 14.20
C LEU A 188 -23.13 5.24 14.27
N GLN A 189 -24.03 5.23 13.29
CA GLN A 189 -25.16 6.15 13.27
C GLN A 189 -26.12 5.92 14.45
N ILE A 190 -26.44 4.66 14.77
CA ILE A 190 -27.24 4.31 15.95
C ILE A 190 -26.53 4.76 17.24
N GLN A 191 -25.21 4.63 17.31
CA GLN A 191 -24.45 5.07 18.48
C GLN A 191 -24.46 6.59 18.63
N GLU A 192 -24.33 7.35 17.53
CA GLU A 192 -24.41 8.80 17.53
C GLU A 192 -25.79 9.29 17.98
N GLU A 193 -26.87 8.68 17.50
CA GLU A 193 -28.25 9.00 17.90
C GLU A 193 -28.48 8.71 19.39
N ARG A 194 -28.00 7.57 19.90
CA ARG A 194 -28.07 7.23 21.32
C ARG A 194 -27.33 8.26 22.19
N HIS A 195 -26.11 8.61 21.80
CA HIS A 195 -25.35 9.63 22.52
C HIS A 195 -25.99 11.01 22.43
N GLN A 196 -26.70 11.34 21.35
CA GLN A 196 -27.47 12.58 21.27
C GLN A 196 -28.67 12.56 22.22
N GLN A 197 -29.39 11.45 22.32
CA GLN A 197 -30.50 11.29 23.27
C GLN A 197 -30.03 11.40 24.72
N GLU A 198 -28.98 10.68 25.10
CA GLU A 198 -28.40 10.76 26.45
C GLU A 198 -27.99 12.19 26.81
N ARG A 199 -27.43 12.94 25.86
CA ARG A 199 -27.09 14.36 26.06
C ARG A 199 -28.33 15.22 26.28
N GLN A 200 -29.41 14.97 25.54
CA GLN A 200 -30.66 15.72 25.70
C GLN A 200 -31.33 15.42 27.05
N GLU A 201 -31.38 14.14 27.44
CA GLU A 201 -31.93 13.72 28.74
C GLU A 201 -31.14 14.32 29.90
N THR A 202 -29.81 14.18 29.87
CA THR A 202 -28.92 14.78 30.88
C THR A 202 -29.12 16.29 30.98
N GLN A 203 -29.32 16.96 29.84
CA GLN A 203 -29.54 18.40 29.80
C GLN A 203 -30.91 18.79 30.40
N GLN A 204 -31.95 17.98 30.18
CA GLN A 204 -33.28 18.20 30.78
C GLN A 204 -33.25 17.97 32.29
N GLU A 205 -32.59 16.91 32.75
CA GLU A 205 -32.45 16.62 34.17
C GLU A 205 -31.71 17.75 34.89
N LEU A 206 -30.59 18.23 34.31
CA LEU A 206 -29.87 19.38 34.84
C LEU A 206 -30.74 20.64 34.95
N GLN A 207 -31.63 20.87 33.98
CA GLN A 207 -32.57 22.00 34.02
C GLN A 207 -33.61 21.84 35.13
N GLN A 208 -34.15 20.64 35.33
CA GLN A 208 -35.08 20.36 36.43
C GLN A 208 -34.40 20.57 37.79
N THR A 209 -33.22 19.97 38.01
CA THR A 209 -32.48 20.16 39.26
C THR A 209 -32.15 21.64 39.50
N ARG A 210 -31.82 22.39 38.45
CA ARG A 210 -31.57 23.84 38.56
C ARG A 210 -32.83 24.61 38.98
N GLN A 211 -34.00 24.23 38.48
CA GLN A 211 -35.28 24.83 38.88
C GLN A 211 -35.61 24.50 40.34
N GLU A 212 -35.51 23.24 40.75
CA GLU A 212 -35.74 22.80 42.14
C GLU A 212 -34.82 23.52 43.13
N VAL A 213 -33.53 23.65 42.81
CA VAL A 213 -32.58 24.41 43.63
C VAL A 213 -32.97 25.89 43.72
N ALA A 214 -33.45 26.48 42.62
CA ALA A 214 -33.93 27.87 42.63
C ALA A 214 -35.21 28.04 43.45
N GLU A 215 -36.11 27.06 43.44
CA GLU A 215 -37.33 27.05 44.25
C GLU A 215 -37.04 26.86 45.74
N MET A 216 -36.17 25.90 46.08
CA MET A 216 -35.68 25.73 47.46
C MET A 216 -35.02 27.01 47.97
N ARG A 217 -34.24 27.70 47.12
CA ARG A 217 -33.65 29.00 47.46
C ARG A 217 -34.70 30.07 47.73
N ARG A 218 -35.77 30.16 46.94
CA ARG A 218 -36.89 31.09 47.19
C ARG A 218 -37.64 30.77 48.48
N MET A 219 -37.92 29.49 48.73
CA MET A 219 -38.61 29.03 49.94
C MET A 219 -37.79 29.34 51.21
N LEU A 220 -36.47 29.09 51.17
CA LEU A 220 -35.56 29.47 52.26
C LEU A 220 -35.57 30.98 52.50
N GLN A 221 -35.59 31.79 51.43
CA GLN A 221 -35.65 33.25 51.53
C GLN A 221 -36.98 33.75 52.12
N LEU A 222 -38.10 33.06 51.86
CA LEU A 222 -39.41 33.35 52.47
C LEU A 222 -39.40 33.04 53.98
N LEU A 223 -38.81 31.92 54.38
CA LEU A 223 -38.67 31.53 55.80
C LEU A 223 -37.79 32.52 56.58
N ILE A 224 -36.71 33.00 55.96
CA ILE A 224 -35.84 34.04 56.56
C ILE A 224 -36.60 35.37 56.71
N SER A 225 -37.43 35.73 55.73
CA SER A 225 -38.22 36.98 55.75
C SER A 225 -39.38 36.97 56.76
N GLN A 226 -40.05 35.83 56.97
CA GLN A 226 -41.11 35.70 58.00
C GLN A 226 -40.58 35.76 59.44
N ASN A 227 -39.30 35.46 59.68
CA ASN A 227 -38.65 35.57 60.99
C ASN A 227 -38.07 36.98 61.28
N GLN A 228 -38.32 37.96 60.42
CA GLN A 228 -37.94 39.36 60.65
C GLN A 228 -39.16 40.29 60.51
N ALA A 229 -39.95 40.40 61.60
CA ALA A 229 -40.77 41.59 61.85
C ALA A 229 -40.01 42.52 62.84
N PRO A 230 -40.12 43.85 62.71
CA PRO A 230 -39.18 44.80 63.31
C PRO A 230 -39.47 45.05 64.79
N SER A 231 -38.46 44.86 65.63
CA SER A 231 -38.40 45.45 66.97
C SER A 231 -37.85 46.87 66.85
N GLN A 232 -38.74 47.87 66.91
CA GLN A 232 -38.33 49.22 67.25
C GLN A 232 -37.96 49.26 68.74
N ILE A 233 -36.69 49.53 69.04
CA ILE A 233 -36.28 50.06 70.34
C ILE A 233 -35.43 51.31 70.08
N ASN A 234 -35.99 52.43 70.51
CA ASN A 234 -35.40 53.75 70.65
C ASN A 234 -34.31 53.71 71.73
N GLN A 235 -33.06 54.10 71.43
CA GLN A 235 -32.05 54.71 72.34
C GLN A 235 -31.08 55.48 71.41
N SER A 236 -31.06 56.82 71.32
CA SER A 236 -30.66 57.87 72.26
C SER A 236 -29.22 57.75 72.80
N GLY A 237 -28.35 58.65 72.34
CA GLY A 237 -27.02 58.98 72.89
C GLY A 237 -25.89 58.05 72.40
N HIS A 238 -24.66 58.48 72.19
CA HIS A 238 -23.95 59.72 72.51
C HIS A 238 -22.61 59.67 71.73
N ASP A 239 -22.02 60.84 71.54
CA ASP A 239 -20.73 61.21 70.94
C ASP A 239 -19.56 60.21 71.06
N GLU A 240 -18.72 60.09 70.03
CA GLU A 240 -17.45 60.83 69.93
C GLU A 240 -16.64 60.44 68.67
N ASP A 241 -15.80 61.40 68.28
CA ASP A 241 -14.88 61.46 67.16
C ASP A 241 -13.92 60.26 67.01
N VAL A 242 -13.43 60.05 65.78
CA VAL A 242 -12.02 60.17 65.36
C VAL A 242 -11.76 59.30 64.12
N ASP A 243 -11.43 59.98 63.02
CA ASP A 243 -10.94 59.49 61.72
C ASP A 243 -9.40 59.26 61.77
N PRO A 244 -8.71 58.92 60.67
CA PRO A 244 -8.57 57.64 59.96
C PRO A 244 -7.13 57.08 60.06
N THR A 245 -6.89 55.87 59.55
CA THR A 245 -5.96 55.61 58.40
C THR A 245 -5.73 54.12 58.13
N PRO A 246 -5.45 53.72 56.87
CA PRO A 246 -5.11 52.35 56.48
C PRO A 246 -3.60 52.18 56.20
N PRO A 247 -3.10 50.94 56.06
CA PRO A 247 -2.04 50.66 55.11
C PRO A 247 -2.42 49.48 54.19
N THR A 248 -2.35 49.70 52.86
CA THR A 248 -1.32 49.23 51.91
C THR A 248 -1.24 47.72 51.76
#